data_AF-A0A3R7JH70-F1
#
_entry.id   AF-A0A3R7JH70-F1
#
_cell.length_a   1.000
_cell.length_b   1.000
_cell.length_c   1.000
_cell.angle_alpha   90.00
_cell.angle_beta   90.00
_cell.angle_gamma   90.00
#
_symmetry.space_group_name_H-M   'P 1'
#
loop_
_entity.id
_entity.type
_entity.pdbx_description
1 polymer ?
#
loop_
_entity_poly.entity_id
_entity_poly.type
_entity_poly.pdbx_seq_one_letter_code
_entity_poly.pdbx_strand_id
1 'polypeptide(L)' 'MGGDDQYSDDEEARSGWTSDEQEIAKLVEEFISTDEIPPEIAEEVEKLHDSGHPHQALKLLLRSLD' A
#
# COMPACT_ATOMS: atom_id res chain seq x y z
N MET A 1 -12.19 23.26 14.60
CA MET A 1 -11.16 22.55 15.38
C MET A 1 -11.04 21.19 14.74
N GLY A 2 -9.88 20.86 14.16
CA GLY A 2 -9.53 19.56 13.56
C GLY A 2 -10.34 19.24 12.30
N GLY A 3 -9.77 18.96 11.13
CA GLY A 3 -8.54 18.23 10.88
C GLY A 3 -8.92 16.77 10.63
N ASP A 4 -8.90 16.40 9.34
CA ASP A 4 -8.43 15.10 8.87
C ASP A 4 -9.22 13.85 9.32
N ASP A 5 -10.27 13.49 8.58
CA ASP A 5 -10.84 12.13 8.53
C ASP A 5 -11.05 11.72 7.07
N GLN A 6 -9.95 11.69 6.31
CA GLN A 6 -9.86 10.98 5.04
C GLN A 6 -9.14 9.65 5.30
N TYR A 7 -9.76 8.72 6.03
CA TYR A 7 -9.21 7.36 6.20
C TYR A 7 -10.25 6.25 6.04
N SER A 8 -11.51 6.58 5.75
CA SER A 8 -12.60 5.59 5.81
C SER A 8 -12.89 4.86 4.50
N ASP A 9 -12.25 5.20 3.38
CA ASP A 9 -12.47 4.51 2.11
C ASP A 9 -11.63 3.23 2.01
N ASP A 10 -10.36 3.29 2.43
CA ASP A 10 -9.46 2.14 2.49
C ASP A 10 -9.93 1.06 3.46
N GLU A 11 -10.44 1.41 4.64
CA GLU A 11 -10.84 0.41 5.65
C GLU A 11 -12.04 -0.45 5.20
N GLU A 12 -12.95 0.13 4.39
CA GLU A 12 -14.09 -0.59 3.81
C GLU A 12 -13.67 -1.46 2.63
N ALA A 13 -12.75 -0.99 1.77
CA ALA A 13 -12.17 -1.79 0.68
C ALA A 13 -11.33 -2.98 1.21
N ARG A 14 -10.60 -2.76 2.31
CA ARG A 14 -9.75 -3.76 2.97
C ARG A 14 -10.53 -4.73 3.87
N SER A 15 -11.80 -4.46 4.17
CA SER A 15 -12.65 -5.36 4.97
C SER A 15 -12.88 -6.73 4.31
N GLY A 16 -12.67 -6.85 3.00
CA GLY A 16 -12.72 -8.12 2.26
C GLY A 16 -11.39 -8.87 2.17
N TRP A 17 -10.29 -8.29 2.67
CA TRP A 17 -8.95 -8.85 2.55
C TRP A 17 -8.67 -9.89 3.63
N THR A 18 -7.91 -10.91 3.26
CA THR A 18 -7.36 -11.88 4.22
C THR A 18 -6.36 -11.20 5.15
N SER A 19 -6.08 -11.83 6.29
CA SER A 19 -5.10 -11.31 7.27
C SER A 19 -3.74 -11.06 6.63
N ASP A 20 -3.31 -11.92 5.70
CA ASP A 20 -2.07 -11.78 4.96
C ASP A 20 -2.10 -10.55 4.04
N GLU A 21 -3.20 -10.34 3.31
CA GLU A 21 -3.37 -9.18 2.43
C GLU A 21 -3.33 -7.85 3.19
N GLN A 22 -3.94 -7.80 4.39
CA GLN A 22 -3.90 -6.62 5.26
C GLN A 22 -2.49 -6.37 5.81
N GLU A 23 -1.76 -7.41 6.20
CA GLU A 23 -0.38 -7.29 6.67
C GLU A 23 0.54 -6.78 5.54
N ILE A 24 0.37 -7.32 4.33
CA ILE A 24 1.13 -6.91 3.15
C ILE A 24 0.84 -5.45 2.79
N ALA A 25 -0.43 -5.04 2.83
CA ALA A 25 -0.82 -3.66 2.55
C ALA A 25 -0.19 -2.67 3.53
N LYS A 26 -0.21 -3.01 4.81
CA LYS A 26 0.44 -2.20 5.84
C LYS A 26 1.95 -2.08 5.61
N LEU A 27 2.61 -3.18 5.22
CA LEU A 27 4.03 -3.16 4.85
C LEU A 27 4.26 -2.26 3.64
N VAL A 28 3.41 -2.35 2.62
CA VAL A 28 3.47 -1.49 1.43
C VAL A 28 3.35 -0.01 1.80
N GLU A 29 2.38 0.37 2.64
CA GLU A 29 2.20 1.74 3.11
C GLU A 29 3.40 2.25 3.92
N GLU A 30 3.97 1.42 4.79
CA GLU A 30 5.16 1.75 5.57
C GLU A 30 6.38 1.96 4.67
N PHE A 31 6.53 1.14 3.63
CA PHE A 31 7.61 1.25 2.66
C PHE A 31 7.47 2.47 1.74
N ILE A 32 6.26 2.79 1.25
CA ILE A 32 6.02 4.01 0.45
C ILE A 32 6.29 5.25 1.30
N SER A 33 5.98 5.20 2.60
CA SER A 33 6.28 6.29 3.53
C SER A 33 7.78 6.47 3.79
N THR A 34 8.58 5.47 3.47
CA THR A 34 10.04 5.54 3.50
C THR A 34 10.54 6.04 2.14
N ASP A 35 11.32 7.12 2.13
CA ASP A 35 11.88 7.74 0.90
C ASP A 35 12.95 6.85 0.21
N GLU A 36 13.05 5.56 0.55
CA GLU A 36 13.93 4.59 -0.09
C GLU A 36 13.39 4.11 -1.44
N ILE A 37 12.09 4.27 -1.69
CA ILE A 37 11.46 3.79 -2.92
C ILE A 37 11.47 4.89 -3.99
N PRO A 38 11.92 4.62 -5.23
CA PRO A 38 11.81 5.57 -6.32
C PRO A 38 10.35 5.98 -6.56
N PRO A 39 10.07 7.25 -6.90
CA PRO A 39 8.69 7.73 -7.05
C PRO A 39 7.91 7.00 -8.17
N GLU A 40 8.59 6.53 -9.21
CA GLU A 40 8.00 5.68 -10.27
C GLU A 40 7.46 4.35 -9.70
N ILE A 41 8.20 3.77 -8.76
CA ILE A 41 7.83 2.51 -8.11
C ILE A 41 6.72 2.77 -7.11
N ALA A 42 6.80 3.83 -6.30
CA ALA A 42 5.75 4.20 -5.36
C ALA A 42 4.38 4.38 -6.05
N GLU A 43 4.35 5.06 -7.20
CA GLU A 43 3.12 5.26 -7.98
C GLU A 43 2.53 3.92 -8.48
N GLU A 44 3.36 3.03 -9.00
CA GLU A 44 2.88 1.72 -9.49
C GLU A 44 2.44 0.79 -8.35
N VAL A 45 3.11 0.86 -7.20
CA VAL A 45 2.74 0.13 -5.98
C VAL A 45 1.39 0.63 -5.44
N GLU A 46 1.18 1.95 -5.40
CA GLU A 46 -0.09 2.57 -4.97
C GLU A 46 -1.25 2.13 -5.87
N LYS A 47 -1.07 2.14 -7.20
CA LYS A 47 -2.07 1.64 -8.15
C LYS A 47 -2.41 0.16 -7.92
N LEU A 48 -1.39 -0.68 -7.69
CA LEU A 48 -1.59 -2.11 -7.41
C LEU A 48 -2.30 -2.33 -6.07
N HIS A 49 -1.98 -1.53 -5.07
CA HIS A 49 -2.63 -1.54 -3.76
C HIS A 49 -4.12 -1.16 -3.89
N ASP A 50 -4.43 -0.05 -4.55
CA ASP A 50 -5.80 0.44 -4.80
C ASP A 50 -6.62 -0.54 -5.67
N SER A 51 -5.96 -1.24 -6.60
CA SER A 51 -6.59 -2.27 -7.44
C SER A 51 -6.86 -3.60 -6.71
N GLY A 52 -6.55 -3.72 -5.42
CA GLY A 52 -6.74 -4.96 -4.66
C GLY A 52 -5.70 -6.05 -4.99
N HIS A 53 -4.47 -5.64 -5.34
CA HIS A 53 -3.35 -6.53 -5.63
C HIS A 53 -2.16 -6.30 -4.68
N PRO A 54 -2.35 -6.40 -3.35
CA PRO A 54 -1.32 -6.08 -2.35
C PRO A 54 -0.06 -6.96 -2.51
N HIS A 55 -0.23 -8.23 -2.88
CA HIS A 55 0.89 -9.15 -3.14
C HIS A 55 1.76 -8.72 -4.32
N GLN A 56 1.15 -8.17 -5.38
CA GLN A 56 1.89 -7.67 -6.54
C GLN A 56 2.60 -6.37 -6.20
N ALA A 57 1.93 -5.50 -5.44
CA ALA A 57 2.50 -4.27 -4.92
C ALA A 57 3.78 -4.56 -4.12
N LEU A 58 3.72 -5.44 -3.11
CA LEU A 58 4.89 -5.83 -2.32
C LEU A 58 6.00 -6.47 -3.15
N LYS A 59 5.66 -7.32 -4.13
CA LYS A 59 6.66 -7.95 -5.00
C LYS A 59 7.41 -6.93 -5.85
N LEU A 60 6.71 -5.92 -6.37
CA LEU A 60 7.30 -4.83 -7.15
C LEU A 60 8.22 -3.96 -6.28
N LEU A 61 7.79 -3.73 -5.04
CA LEU A 61 8.52 -3.00 -4.01
C LEU A 61 9.83 -3.71 -3.64
N LEU A 62 9.78 -5.01 -3.31
CA LEU A 62 10.95 -5.82 -2.99
C LEU A 62 11.94 -5.92 -4.16
N ARG A 63 11.45 -5.99 -5.40
CA ARG A 63 12.31 -6.03 -6.60
C ARG A 63 13.08 -4.73 -6.82
N SER A 64 12.57 -3.61 -6.32
CA SER A 64 13.21 -2.30 -6.47
C SER A 64 14.30 -2.06 -5.42
N LEU A 65 14.35 -2.88 -4.37
CA LEU A 65 15.34 -2.83 -3.28
C LEU A 65 16.53 -3.79 -3.51
N ASP A 66 16.47 -4.67 -4.52
CA ASP A 66 17.53 -5.61 -4.94
C ASP A 66 18.49 -4.94 -5.95
#